data_AF-A0A932D224-F1
#
_entry.id   AF-A0A932D224-F1
#
_cell.length_a   1.000
_cell.length_b   1.000
_cell.length_c   1.000
_cell.angle_alpha   90.00
_cell.angle_beta   90.00
_cell.angle_gamma   90.00
#
_symmetry.space_group_name_H-M   'P 1'
#
loop_
_entity.id
_entity.type
_entity.pdbx_description
1 polymer ?
#
loop_
_entity_poly.entity_id
_entity_poly.type
_entity_poly.pdbx_seq_one_letter_code
_entity_poly.pdbx_strand_id
1 'polypeptide(L)'
;MRIRIASLPLAILLFGGIASAGPAEEAGVHFREGLRLFSEQDFAGARTAFEAAYRTLPNALVLANIADCLVEEERPAEAVQAYRRFLREAGPDADREARDRAIARIALVRPSVSDLLVRGEPAGAEVAVDGRPVGALPMTERVALQPGPHFVDVEAPGHRAAHRRIEAATGEEVDLLISLERTETSAEENTSVVEAGGSVEAERPDGPRRRHPPPRRPEVPVGRGPLLWAGIGATALFASAAIVAGFVALSRQDDYSDPDTSLARRRELWSSRNTWPIVTDVAIDAAIVAGLLTAALWVFAGRDDERPPSARLELGEGGVACELRWQL
;
A
#
# COMPACT_ATOMS: atom_id res chain seq x y z
N MET A 1 -9.10 87.30 -22.60
CA MET A 1 -8.24 86.37 -21.85
C MET A 1 -9.09 85.23 -21.31
N ARG A 2 -9.12 84.07 -21.99
CA ARG A 2 -9.70 82.81 -21.48
C ARG A 2 -8.87 81.65 -22.05
N ILE A 3 -8.24 80.92 -21.15
CA ILE A 3 -7.19 79.92 -21.37
C ILE A 3 -7.83 78.63 -21.91
N ARG A 4 -7.26 78.08 -22.99
CA ARG A 4 -7.60 76.75 -23.52
C ARG A 4 -6.90 75.69 -22.68
N ILE A 5 -7.65 74.86 -21.96
CA ILE A 5 -7.11 73.68 -21.28
C ILE A 5 -7.23 72.51 -22.27
N ALA A 6 -6.09 72.13 -22.85
CA ALA A 6 -5.97 70.93 -23.67
C ALA A 6 -5.87 69.71 -22.74
N SER A 7 -6.86 68.83 -22.81
CA SER A 7 -6.89 67.54 -22.11
C SER A 7 -5.94 66.56 -22.81
N LEU A 8 -4.84 66.21 -22.13
CA LEU A 8 -3.93 65.13 -22.50
C LEU A 8 -4.48 63.79 -21.98
N PRO A 9 -4.61 62.74 -22.80
CA PRO A 9 -4.96 61.42 -22.30
C PRO A 9 -3.76 60.79 -21.59
N LEU A 10 -3.95 60.46 -20.30
CA LEU A 10 -3.06 59.67 -19.48
C LEU A 10 -3.07 58.22 -19.98
N ALA A 11 -2.05 57.84 -20.75
CA ALA A 11 -1.82 56.45 -21.13
C ALA A 11 -1.24 55.69 -19.92
N ILE A 12 -2.09 54.97 -19.20
CA ILE A 12 -1.67 54.01 -18.17
C ILE A 12 -1.15 52.77 -18.90
N LEU A 13 0.18 52.65 -19.01
CA LEU A 13 0.86 51.41 -19.37
C LEU A 13 0.69 50.41 -18.23
N LEU A 14 -0.35 49.58 -18.30
CA LEU A 14 -0.48 48.37 -17.49
C LEU A 14 0.55 47.34 -17.97
N PHE A 15 1.79 47.47 -17.50
CA PHE A 15 2.75 46.37 -17.51
C PHE A 15 2.36 45.40 -16.38
N GLY A 16 1.29 44.63 -16.62
CA GLY A 16 0.96 43.45 -15.83
C GLY A 16 1.99 42.37 -16.16
N GLY A 17 3.14 42.40 -15.48
CA GLY A 17 4.04 41.26 -15.44
C GLY A 17 3.27 40.11 -14.79
N ILE A 18 2.84 39.14 -15.58
CA ILE A 18 2.41 37.84 -15.07
C ILE A 18 3.65 37.29 -14.39
N ALA A 19 3.69 37.32 -13.06
CA ALA A 19 4.68 36.59 -12.29
C ALA A 19 4.49 35.12 -12.66
N SER A 20 5.36 34.58 -13.51
CA SER A 20 5.36 33.16 -13.83
C SER A 20 5.64 32.42 -12.53
N ALA A 21 4.69 31.58 -12.11
CA ALA A 21 4.89 30.68 -10.97
C ALA A 21 6.25 29.98 -11.13
N GLY A 22 7.09 30.06 -10.09
CA GLY A 22 8.40 29.42 -10.13
C GLY A 22 8.27 27.89 -10.09
N PRO A 23 9.34 27.13 -10.42
CA PRO A 23 9.30 25.67 -10.43
C PRO A 23 8.81 25.05 -9.10
N ALA A 24 9.10 25.68 -7.96
CA ALA A 24 8.62 25.24 -6.65
C ALA A 24 7.09 25.39 -6.48
N GLU A 25 6.51 26.46 -7.03
CA GLU A 25 5.07 26.68 -7.00
C GLU A 25 4.35 25.70 -7.94
N GLU A 26 4.89 25.50 -9.15
CA GLU A 26 4.38 24.53 -10.11
C GLU A 26 4.42 23.09 -9.56
N ALA A 27 5.55 22.67 -8.98
CA ALA A 27 5.65 21.37 -8.32
C ALA A 27 4.68 21.25 -7.14
N GLY A 28 4.47 22.33 -6.38
CA GLY A 28 3.51 22.38 -5.27
C GLY A 28 2.04 22.28 -5.71
N VAL A 29 1.70 22.71 -6.92
CA VAL A 29 0.36 22.48 -7.51
C VAL A 29 0.15 20.99 -7.76
N HIS A 30 1.09 20.35 -8.46
CA HIS A 30 1.02 18.92 -8.73
C HIS A 30 1.05 18.06 -7.46
N PHE A 31 1.83 18.44 -6.45
CA PHE A 31 1.90 17.72 -5.19
C PHE A 31 0.58 17.78 -4.41
N ARG A 32 -0.05 18.97 -4.31
CA ARG A 32 -1.36 19.11 -3.64
C ARG A 32 -2.46 18.36 -4.39
N GLU A 33 -2.41 18.37 -5.71
CA GLU A 33 -3.33 17.60 -6.53
C GLU A 33 -3.15 16.09 -6.29
N GLY A 34 -1.91 15.62 -6.20
CA GLY A 34 -1.62 14.23 -5.83
C GLY A 34 -2.19 13.84 -4.47
N LEU A 35 -2.05 14.70 -3.45
CA LEU A 35 -2.64 14.46 -2.12
C LEU A 35 -4.17 14.41 -2.16
N ARG A 36 -4.80 15.31 -2.92
CA ARG A 36 -6.26 15.33 -3.11
C ARG A 36 -6.75 14.04 -3.76
N LEU A 37 -6.16 13.65 -4.88
CA LEU A 37 -6.51 12.41 -5.61
C LEU A 37 -6.27 11.16 -4.75
N PHE A 38 -5.18 11.16 -3.96
CA PHE A 38 -4.89 10.07 -3.03
C PHE A 38 -5.99 9.94 -1.97
N SER A 39 -6.44 11.06 -1.39
CA SER A 39 -7.55 11.05 -0.42
C SER A 39 -8.88 10.60 -1.04
N GLU A 40 -9.04 10.75 -2.35
CA GLU A 40 -10.20 10.31 -3.12
C GLU A 40 -10.08 8.86 -3.58
N GLN A 41 -8.99 8.17 -3.22
CA GLN A 41 -8.64 6.81 -3.64
C GLN A 41 -8.39 6.65 -5.15
N ASP A 42 -8.20 7.76 -5.87
CA ASP A 42 -7.70 7.73 -7.25
C ASP A 42 -6.17 7.64 -7.22
N PHE A 43 -5.65 6.46 -6.90
CA PHE A 43 -4.21 6.23 -6.75
C PHE A 43 -3.45 6.39 -8.07
N ALA A 44 -4.05 6.03 -9.20
CA ALA A 44 -3.43 6.20 -10.51
C ALA A 44 -3.31 7.67 -10.90
N GLY A 45 -4.36 8.46 -10.66
CA GLY A 45 -4.34 9.91 -10.81
C GLY A 45 -3.34 10.57 -9.86
N ALA A 46 -3.36 10.17 -8.59
CA ALA A 46 -2.44 10.67 -7.57
C ALA A 46 -0.98 10.42 -7.95
N ARG A 47 -0.65 9.19 -8.37
CA ARG A 47 0.70 8.83 -8.82
C ARG A 47 1.14 9.71 -10.00
N THR A 48 0.27 9.92 -10.98
CA THR A 48 0.57 10.79 -12.14
C THR A 48 0.87 12.22 -11.71
N ALA A 49 0.10 12.76 -10.75
CA ALA A 49 0.31 14.10 -10.20
C ALA A 49 1.62 14.17 -9.40
N PHE A 50 1.92 13.17 -8.56
CA PHE A 50 3.20 13.12 -7.84
C PHE A 50 4.41 12.96 -8.77
N GLU A 51 4.31 12.16 -9.82
CA GLU A 51 5.34 12.04 -10.87
C GLU A 51 5.56 13.38 -11.59
N ALA A 52 4.50 14.16 -11.84
CA ALA A 52 4.63 15.51 -12.37
C ALA A 52 5.36 16.44 -11.38
N ALA A 53 4.98 16.43 -10.10
CA ALA A 53 5.64 17.21 -9.05
C ALA A 53 7.14 16.87 -8.96
N TYR A 54 7.48 15.58 -8.96
CA TYR A 54 8.86 15.10 -8.88
C TYR A 54 9.68 15.46 -10.14
N ARG A 55 9.08 15.42 -11.34
CA ARG A 55 9.75 15.85 -12.57
C ARG A 55 10.02 17.35 -12.59
N THR A 56 9.12 18.17 -12.04
CA THR A 56 9.29 19.62 -11.96
C THR A 56 10.34 20.02 -10.93
N LEU A 57 10.25 19.46 -9.71
CA LEU A 57 11.21 19.69 -8.65
C LEU A 57 11.50 18.37 -7.90
N PRO A 58 12.60 17.68 -8.21
CA PRO A 58 12.94 16.41 -7.57
C PRO A 58 13.05 16.54 -6.06
N ASN A 59 12.22 15.80 -5.34
CA ASN A 59 12.20 15.74 -3.88
C ASN A 59 11.93 14.30 -3.45
N ALA A 60 12.81 13.75 -2.61
CA ALA A 60 12.74 12.37 -2.16
C ALA A 60 11.41 12.03 -1.47
N LEU A 61 10.81 12.95 -0.70
CA LEU A 61 9.53 12.69 -0.01
C LEU A 61 8.38 12.40 -0.99
N VAL A 62 8.43 12.94 -2.21
CA VAL A 62 7.43 12.66 -3.24
C VAL A 62 7.53 11.20 -3.73
N LEU A 63 8.73 10.61 -3.72
CA LEU A 63 8.92 9.20 -4.08
C LEU A 63 8.23 8.25 -3.10
N ALA A 64 8.16 8.59 -1.81
CA ALA A 64 7.42 7.80 -0.83
C ALA A 64 5.92 7.79 -1.15
N ASN A 65 5.34 8.94 -1.51
CA ASN A 65 3.94 9.02 -1.92
C ASN A 65 3.67 8.28 -3.24
N ILE A 66 4.59 8.35 -4.21
CA ILE A 66 4.50 7.55 -5.46
C ILE A 66 4.50 6.06 -5.12
N ALA A 67 5.37 5.63 -4.20
CA ALA A 67 5.45 4.25 -3.75
C ALA A 67 4.17 3.81 -3.01
N ASP A 68 3.59 4.68 -2.17
CA ASP A 68 2.31 4.41 -1.50
C ASP A 68 1.20 4.18 -2.53
N CYS A 69 1.11 5.02 -3.58
CA CYS A 69 0.15 4.82 -4.67
C CYS A 69 0.35 3.47 -5.36
N LEU A 70 1.60 3.07 -5.63
CA LEU A 70 1.92 1.79 -6.27
C LEU A 70 1.53 0.59 -5.40
N VAL A 71 1.60 0.70 -4.08
CA VAL A 71 1.09 -0.35 -3.18
C VAL A 71 -0.42 -0.48 -3.31
N GLU A 72 -1.15 0.64 -3.30
CA GLU A 72 -2.61 0.64 -3.42
C GLU A 72 -3.09 0.22 -4.82
N GLU A 73 -2.29 0.47 -5.86
CA GLU A 73 -2.50 -0.05 -7.23
C GLU A 73 -2.16 -1.55 -7.39
N GLU A 74 -1.79 -2.26 -6.32
CA GLU A 74 -1.35 -3.67 -6.35
C GLU A 74 -0.12 -3.91 -7.25
N ARG A 75 0.80 -2.95 -7.28
CA ARG A 75 2.06 -3.00 -8.05
C ARG A 75 3.29 -3.05 -7.14
N PRO A 76 3.43 -4.09 -6.31
CA PRO A 76 4.43 -4.15 -5.24
C PRO A 76 5.88 -4.09 -5.75
N ALA A 77 6.19 -4.65 -6.92
CA ALA A 77 7.55 -4.60 -7.48
C ALA A 77 8.01 -3.15 -7.73
N GLU A 78 7.15 -2.35 -8.34
CA GLU A 78 7.43 -0.94 -8.62
C GLU A 78 7.44 -0.11 -7.33
N ALA A 79 6.55 -0.43 -6.38
CA ALA A 79 6.54 0.21 -5.06
C ALA A 79 7.87 0.01 -4.32
N VAL A 80 8.39 -1.22 -4.28
CA VAL A 80 9.69 -1.53 -3.65
C VAL A 80 10.82 -0.73 -4.29
N GLN A 81 10.85 -0.63 -5.62
CA GLN A 81 11.86 0.18 -6.31
C GLN A 81 11.74 1.67 -5.96
N ALA A 82 10.52 2.21 -5.91
CA ALA A 82 10.28 3.60 -5.54
C ALA A 82 10.69 3.91 -4.09
N TYR A 83 10.39 3.03 -3.13
CA TYR A 83 10.88 3.20 -1.75
C TYR A 83 12.40 3.04 -1.64
N ARG A 84 13.02 2.10 -2.37
CA ARG A 84 14.49 1.97 -2.40
C ARG A 84 15.12 3.26 -2.91
N ARG A 85 14.55 3.87 -3.96
CA ARG A 85 14.98 5.17 -4.48
C ARG A 85 14.81 6.28 -3.44
N PHE A 86 13.66 6.35 -2.78
CA PHE A 86 13.43 7.29 -1.67
C PHE A 86 14.51 7.17 -0.60
N LEU A 87 14.79 5.95 -0.11
CA LEU A 87 15.77 5.72 0.95
C LEU A 87 17.19 6.12 0.56
N ARG A 88 17.54 6.07 -0.73
CA ARG A 88 18.82 6.57 -1.24
C ARG A 88 18.86 8.08 -1.35
N GLU A 89 17.84 8.67 -1.96
CA GLU A 89 17.81 10.11 -2.24
C GLU A 89 17.59 10.95 -0.99
N ALA A 90 16.82 10.45 -0.02
CA ALA A 90 16.61 11.13 1.25
C ALA A 90 17.90 11.16 2.11
N GLY A 91 18.76 10.16 1.97
CA GLY A 91 19.95 10.01 2.81
C GLY A 91 19.63 9.67 4.27
N PRO A 92 20.66 9.54 5.13
CA PRO A 92 20.49 9.12 6.53
C PRO A 92 19.95 10.21 7.46
N ASP A 93 20.12 11.49 7.10
CA ASP A 93 19.76 12.66 7.94
C ASP A 93 18.35 13.20 7.65
N ALA A 94 17.69 12.70 6.61
CA ALA A 94 16.29 13.04 6.33
C ALA A 94 15.33 12.40 7.33
N ASP A 95 14.11 12.93 7.35
CA ASP A 95 12.96 12.53 8.19
C ASP A 95 12.99 11.03 8.53
N ARG A 96 13.45 10.73 9.75
CA ARG A 96 13.60 9.36 10.27
C ARG A 96 12.28 8.62 10.20
N GLU A 97 11.17 9.31 10.47
CA GLU A 97 9.85 8.71 10.48
C GLU A 97 9.43 8.29 9.07
N ALA A 98 9.65 9.14 8.07
CA ALA A 98 9.38 8.80 6.68
C ALA A 98 10.22 7.60 6.22
N ARG A 99 11.50 7.52 6.62
CA ARG A 99 12.36 6.37 6.35
C ARG A 99 11.85 5.10 7.00
N ASP A 100 11.49 5.15 8.28
CA ASP A 100 11.00 4.00 9.03
C ASP A 100 9.67 3.49 8.45
N ARG A 101 8.76 4.40 8.04
CA ARG A 101 7.53 4.04 7.31
C ARG A 101 7.83 3.34 5.99
N ALA A 102 8.75 3.86 5.19
CA ALA A 102 9.14 3.23 3.92
C ALA A 102 9.75 1.84 4.13
N ILE A 103 10.61 1.66 5.14
CA ILE A 103 11.19 0.35 5.47
C ILE A 103 10.08 -0.64 5.89
N ALA A 104 9.15 -0.21 6.74
CA ALA A 104 8.03 -1.03 7.16
C ALA A 104 7.14 -1.42 5.97
N ARG A 105 6.87 -0.48 5.06
CA ARG A 105 6.06 -0.75 3.87
C ARG A 105 6.76 -1.70 2.89
N ILE A 106 8.07 -1.53 2.65
CA ILE A 106 8.86 -2.51 1.89
C ILE A 106 8.73 -3.89 2.54
N ALA A 107 8.90 -3.99 3.86
CA ALA A 107 8.83 -5.28 4.55
C ALA A 107 7.46 -5.96 4.40
N LEU A 108 6.38 -5.19 4.30
CA LEU A 108 5.02 -5.69 4.07
C LEU A 108 4.85 -6.29 2.67
N VAL A 109 5.33 -5.60 1.63
CA VAL A 109 5.11 -6.02 0.23
C VAL A 109 6.23 -6.91 -0.33
N ARG A 110 7.42 -6.91 0.29
CA ARG A 110 8.58 -7.70 -0.17
C ARG A 110 8.28 -9.18 -0.37
N PRO A 111 7.51 -9.87 0.50
CA PRO A 111 7.19 -11.27 0.27
C PRO A 111 6.41 -11.52 -1.03
N SER A 112 5.76 -10.51 -1.62
CA SER A 112 5.01 -10.63 -2.88
C SER A 112 5.84 -10.42 -4.15
N VAL A 113 7.11 -10.04 -4.03
CA VAL A 113 8.00 -9.74 -5.17
C VAL A 113 9.20 -10.68 -5.17
N SER A 114 9.87 -10.77 -6.32
CA SER A 114 11.19 -11.41 -6.45
C SER A 114 12.28 -10.35 -6.58
N ASP A 115 13.48 -10.61 -6.10
CA ASP A 115 14.61 -9.68 -6.19
C ASP A 115 15.69 -10.23 -7.14
N LEU A 116 15.86 -9.59 -8.31
CA LEU A 116 16.87 -9.94 -9.30
C LEU A 116 18.15 -9.11 -9.12
N LEU A 117 19.31 -9.77 -9.11
CA LEU A 117 20.62 -9.14 -9.24
C LEU A 117 21.35 -9.67 -10.47
N VAL A 118 21.61 -8.80 -11.45
CA VAL A 118 22.39 -9.18 -12.64
C VAL A 118 23.86 -8.84 -12.43
N ARG A 119 24.72 -9.85 -12.56
CA ARG A 119 26.17 -9.74 -12.50
C ARG A 119 26.75 -10.19 -13.83
N GLY A 120 27.91 -9.66 -14.21
CA GLY A 120 28.50 -10.07 -15.47
C GLY A 120 29.54 -9.14 -16.06
N GLU A 121 29.93 -9.48 -17.28
CA GLU A 121 30.87 -8.74 -18.12
C GLU A 121 30.30 -8.56 -19.54
N PRO A 122 30.68 -7.49 -20.26
CA PRO A 122 31.62 -6.45 -19.88
C PRO A 122 31.02 -5.43 -18.89
N ALA A 123 31.87 -4.76 -18.11
CA ALA A 123 31.46 -3.62 -17.31
C ALA A 123 30.93 -2.49 -18.21
N GLY A 124 29.86 -1.84 -17.77
CA GLY A 124 29.13 -0.83 -18.54
C GLY A 124 28.10 -1.40 -19.52
N ALA A 125 27.92 -2.72 -19.60
CA ALA A 125 26.81 -3.29 -20.37
C ALA A 125 25.47 -2.85 -19.79
N GLU A 126 24.59 -2.32 -20.63
CA GLU A 126 23.25 -1.88 -20.25
C GLU A 126 22.36 -3.08 -20.00
N VAL A 127 21.58 -3.02 -18.92
CA VAL A 127 20.64 -4.08 -18.52
C VAL A 127 19.23 -3.52 -18.55
N ALA A 128 18.34 -4.20 -19.27
CA ALA A 128 16.92 -3.94 -19.27
C ALA A 128 16.15 -5.19 -18.81
N VAL A 129 15.03 -4.97 -18.13
CA VAL A 129 14.08 -6.03 -17.77
C VAL A 129 12.73 -5.67 -18.36
N ASP A 130 12.17 -6.59 -19.17
CA ASP A 130 10.94 -6.39 -19.95
C ASP A 130 10.96 -5.09 -20.77
N GLY A 131 12.12 -4.77 -21.36
CA GLY A 131 12.34 -3.55 -22.13
C GLY A 131 12.47 -2.26 -21.31
N ARG A 132 12.44 -2.32 -19.96
CA ARG A 132 12.69 -1.16 -19.09
C ARG A 132 14.17 -1.14 -18.65
N PRO A 133 14.92 -0.05 -18.87
CA PRO A 133 16.30 0.03 -18.42
C PRO A 133 16.36 0.04 -16.89
N VAL A 134 17.15 -0.86 -16.30
CA VAL A 134 17.29 -1.03 -14.85
C VAL A 134 18.68 -0.67 -14.33
N GLY A 135 19.67 -0.55 -15.22
CA GLY A 135 21.02 -0.13 -14.85
C GLY A 135 22.07 -0.62 -15.84
N ALA A 136 23.32 -0.64 -15.39
CA ALA A 136 24.44 -1.20 -16.14
C ALA A 136 25.28 -2.11 -15.25
N LEU A 137 26.02 -3.05 -15.86
CA LEU A 137 26.88 -3.98 -15.15
C LEU A 137 28.17 -3.29 -14.62
N PRO A 138 28.69 -3.71 -13.46
CA PRO A 138 28.04 -4.59 -12.48
C PRO A 138 26.93 -3.85 -11.73
N MET A 139 25.76 -4.48 -11.57
CA MET A 139 24.69 -3.92 -10.75
C MET A 139 25.04 -4.04 -9.26
N THR A 140 24.81 -2.98 -8.51
CA THR A 140 24.95 -2.96 -7.05
C THR A 140 23.62 -3.13 -6.33
N GLU A 141 22.51 -2.95 -7.03
CA GLU A 141 21.16 -2.98 -6.49
C GLU A 141 20.34 -4.11 -7.09
N ARG A 142 19.49 -4.69 -6.24
CA ARG A 142 18.48 -5.67 -6.65
C ARG A 142 17.28 -4.96 -7.28
N VAL A 143 16.81 -5.50 -8.39
CA VAL A 143 15.60 -5.09 -9.10
C VAL A 143 14.45 -5.93 -8.57
N ALA A 144 13.43 -5.29 -8.00
CA ALA A 144 12.21 -6.00 -7.61
C ALA A 144 11.37 -6.31 -8.84
N LEU A 145 10.95 -7.55 -8.98
CA LEU A 145 10.16 -8.11 -10.07
C LEU A 145 8.82 -8.65 -9.54
N GLN A 146 7.82 -8.65 -10.40
CA GLN A 146 6.58 -9.37 -10.11
C GLN A 146 6.84 -10.88 -10.20
N PRO A 147 6.02 -11.72 -9.55
CA PRO A 147 6.09 -13.16 -9.78
C PRO A 147 5.70 -13.50 -11.23
N GLY A 148 6.44 -14.41 -11.85
CA GLY A 148 6.19 -14.90 -13.20
C GLY A 148 7.38 -14.73 -14.16
N PRO A 149 7.14 -14.88 -15.46
CA PRO A 149 8.20 -14.84 -16.46
C PRO A 149 8.65 -13.41 -16.75
N HIS A 150 9.96 -13.20 -16.75
CA HIS A 150 10.60 -11.93 -17.10
C HIS A 150 11.69 -12.13 -18.15
N PHE A 151 11.90 -11.13 -18.99
CA PHE A 151 12.99 -11.08 -19.96
C PHE A 151 14.06 -10.09 -19.50
N VAL A 152 15.30 -10.56 -19.45
CA VAL A 152 16.48 -9.75 -19.14
C VAL A 152 17.31 -9.61 -20.40
N ASP A 153 17.45 -8.37 -20.84
CA ASP A 153 18.23 -7.99 -22.00
C ASP A 153 19.51 -7.31 -21.52
N VAL A 154 20.66 -7.77 -22.02
CA VAL A 154 21.97 -7.19 -21.70
C VAL A 154 22.71 -6.87 -22.99
N GLU A 155 23.06 -5.60 -23.14
CA GLU A 155 23.66 -5.07 -24.35
C GLU A 155 24.94 -4.30 -24.06
N ALA A 156 25.95 -4.46 -24.91
CA ALA A 156 27.16 -3.66 -24.85
C ALA A 156 27.70 -3.41 -26.26
N PRO A 157 28.27 -2.22 -26.53
CA PRO A 157 28.91 -1.96 -27.82
C PRO A 157 29.96 -3.01 -28.18
N GLY A 158 29.89 -3.53 -29.40
CA GLY A 158 30.82 -4.55 -29.91
C GLY A 158 30.61 -5.97 -29.38
N HIS A 159 29.52 -6.22 -28.63
CA HIS A 159 29.15 -7.53 -28.11
C HIS A 159 27.79 -7.97 -28.65
N ARG A 160 27.56 -9.29 -28.69
CA ARG A 160 26.28 -9.88 -29.04
C ARG A 160 25.34 -9.69 -27.85
N ALA A 161 24.17 -9.09 -28.08
CA ALA A 161 23.15 -8.92 -27.05
C ALA A 161 22.75 -10.27 -26.47
N ALA A 162 22.61 -10.33 -25.14
CA ALA A 162 22.09 -11.50 -24.47
C ALA A 162 20.62 -11.26 -24.09
N HIS A 163 19.76 -12.17 -24.54
CA HIS A 163 18.37 -12.24 -24.12
C HIS A 163 18.19 -13.47 -23.24
N ARG A 164 17.72 -13.27 -22.00
CA ARG A 164 17.53 -14.33 -21.00
C ARG A 164 16.12 -14.28 -20.43
N ARG A 165 15.40 -15.40 -20.52
CA ARG A 165 14.14 -15.57 -19.80
C ARG A 165 14.43 -16.14 -18.43
N ILE A 166 13.87 -15.52 -17.40
CA ILE A 166 13.87 -16.03 -16.03
C ILE A 166 12.43 -16.24 -15.56
N GLU A 167 12.25 -17.16 -14.62
CA GLU A 167 10.98 -17.34 -13.91
C GLU A 167 11.21 -16.82 -12.49
N ALA A 168 10.53 -15.74 -12.12
CA ALA A 168 10.66 -15.12 -10.81
C ALA A 168 9.62 -15.68 -9.86
N ALA A 169 10.03 -16.37 -8.80
CA ALA A 169 9.09 -16.83 -7.78
C ALA A 169 8.90 -15.79 -6.66
N THR A 170 7.72 -15.80 -6.06
CA THR A 170 7.36 -14.96 -4.92
C THR A 170 8.36 -15.11 -3.76
N GLY A 171 8.98 -14.00 -3.35
CA GLY A 171 9.96 -13.96 -2.25
C GLY A 171 11.33 -14.54 -2.60
N GLU A 172 11.58 -14.90 -3.86
CA GLU A 172 12.86 -15.45 -4.31
C GLU A 172 13.89 -14.35 -4.60
N GLU A 173 15.14 -14.60 -4.24
CA GLU A 173 16.28 -13.81 -4.72
C GLU A 173 16.95 -14.54 -5.90
N VAL A 174 16.95 -13.91 -7.07
CA VAL A 174 17.53 -14.46 -8.30
C VAL A 174 18.85 -13.75 -8.57
N ASP A 175 19.95 -14.50 -8.62
CA ASP A 175 21.27 -13.97 -9.02
C ASP A 175 21.60 -14.50 -10.43
N LEU A 176 21.56 -13.61 -11.42
CA LEU A 176 21.78 -13.96 -12.83
C LEU A 176 23.19 -13.54 -13.25
N LEU A 177 24.02 -14.51 -13.64
CA LEU A 177 25.36 -14.27 -14.18
C LEU A 177 25.34 -14.30 -15.71
N ILE A 178 25.75 -13.20 -16.35
CA ILE A 178 25.81 -13.05 -17.81
C ILE A 178 27.22 -12.67 -18.25
N SER A 179 27.72 -13.28 -19.31
CA SER A 179 28.94 -12.87 -19.99
C SER A 179 28.62 -12.70 -21.46
N LEU A 180 28.81 -11.50 -22.00
CA LEU A 180 28.54 -11.22 -23.40
C LEU A 180 29.72 -11.67 -24.27
N GLU A 181 29.40 -12.40 -25.34
CA GLU A 181 30.37 -12.75 -26.36
C GLU A 181 30.60 -11.54 -27.28
N ARG A 182 31.86 -11.30 -27.69
CA ARG A 182 32.13 -10.31 -28.73
C ARG A 182 31.48 -10.75 -30.04
N THR A 183 30.88 -9.81 -30.76
CA THR A 183 30.25 -10.12 -32.05
C THR A 183 31.34 -10.40 -33.08
N GLU A 184 31.68 -11.67 -33.27
CA GLU A 184 32.20 -12.13 -34.56
C GLU A 184 31.02 -12.24 -35.52
N THR A 185 31.11 -11.54 -36.65
CA THR A 185 30.05 -11.56 -37.68
C THR A 185 29.95 -12.98 -38.24
N SER A 186 28.93 -13.74 -37.84
CA SER A 186 28.47 -14.91 -38.58
C SER A 186 26.96 -15.09 -38.39
N ALA A 187 26.28 -15.10 -39.53
CA ALA A 187 24.88 -15.40 -39.73
C ALA A 187 24.58 -16.89 -39.51
N GLU A 188 23.28 -17.22 -39.46
CA GLU A 188 22.57 -18.51 -39.31
C GLU A 188 21.70 -18.45 -38.06
N GLU A 189 20.43 -18.01 -38.09
CA GLU A 189 19.29 -18.58 -38.83
C GLU A 189 19.26 -20.11 -38.76
N ASN A 190 18.54 -20.64 -37.76
CA ASN A 190 17.91 -21.94 -37.96
C ASN A 190 16.60 -22.06 -37.17
N THR A 191 15.54 -21.97 -37.96
CA THR A 191 14.17 -22.38 -37.72
C THR A 191 14.11 -23.89 -37.50
N SER A 192 13.37 -24.37 -36.49
CA SER A 192 12.73 -25.67 -36.60
C SER A 192 11.40 -25.73 -35.84
N VAL A 193 10.39 -25.97 -36.65
CA VAL A 193 9.03 -26.46 -36.34
C VAL A 193 9.11 -27.97 -36.03
N VAL A 194 8.11 -28.51 -35.33
CA VAL A 194 7.45 -29.86 -35.43
C VAL A 194 6.81 -30.14 -34.06
N GLU A 195 5.51 -29.90 -33.86
CA GLU A 195 4.31 -30.68 -34.24
C GLU A 195 3.77 -31.58 -33.12
N ALA A 196 2.44 -31.65 -33.10
CA ALA A 196 1.58 -32.26 -32.11
C ALA A 196 1.28 -33.75 -32.37
N GLY A 197 0.71 -34.41 -31.36
CA GLY A 197 -0.22 -35.52 -31.58
C GLY A 197 0.02 -36.76 -30.71
N GLY A 198 -1.04 -37.22 -30.04
CA GLY A 198 -1.06 -38.57 -29.45
C GLY A 198 -2.04 -38.75 -28.28
N SER A 199 -3.34 -38.78 -28.57
CA SER A 199 -4.42 -39.25 -27.69
C SER A 199 -4.59 -40.79 -27.75
N VAL A 200 -5.59 -41.30 -27.01
CA VAL A 200 -6.20 -42.66 -27.00
C VAL A 200 -5.63 -43.55 -25.85
N GLU A 201 -6.37 -44.24 -24.97
CA GLU A 201 -7.74 -44.80 -24.95
C GLU A 201 -8.24 -45.05 -23.51
N ALA A 202 -9.55 -45.23 -23.38
CA ALA A 202 -10.32 -45.48 -22.17
C ALA A 202 -10.38 -46.97 -21.76
N GLU A 203 -10.66 -47.24 -20.47
CA GLU A 203 -11.55 -48.34 -20.08
C GLU A 203 -12.25 -48.07 -18.73
N ARG A 204 -13.56 -48.35 -18.70
CA ARG A 204 -14.55 -48.30 -17.58
C ARG A 204 -15.08 -49.74 -17.40
N PRO A 205 -16.00 -50.07 -16.45
CA PRO A 205 -16.29 -49.58 -15.09
C PRO A 205 -16.53 -50.76 -14.08
N ASP A 206 -16.78 -50.47 -12.79
CA ASP A 206 -17.73 -51.20 -11.91
C ASP A 206 -17.76 -50.50 -10.52
N GLY A 207 -18.85 -49.83 -10.10
CA GLY A 207 -19.93 -50.41 -9.27
C GLY A 207 -20.03 -49.65 -7.92
N PRO A 208 -21.19 -49.54 -7.23
CA PRO A 208 -21.59 -48.27 -6.59
C PRO A 208 -21.78 -48.24 -5.05
N ARG A 209 -21.95 -47.00 -4.52
CA ARG A 209 -22.57 -46.56 -3.22
C ARG A 209 -21.60 -46.51 -2.00
N ARG A 210 -21.64 -45.58 -1.02
CA ARG A 210 -22.64 -44.65 -0.45
C ARG A 210 -21.95 -43.39 0.12
N ARG A 211 -22.71 -42.29 0.26
CA ARG A 211 -22.31 -41.02 0.91
C ARG A 211 -22.34 -41.12 2.45
N HIS A 212 -21.37 -40.49 3.11
CA HIS A 212 -21.50 -39.97 4.48
C HIS A 212 -20.82 -38.58 4.57
N PRO A 213 -21.46 -37.57 5.19
CA PRO A 213 -20.80 -36.30 5.53
C PRO A 213 -20.12 -36.38 6.91
N PRO A 214 -19.06 -35.59 7.18
CA PRO A 214 -18.41 -35.57 8.49
C PRO A 214 -19.20 -34.72 9.52
N PRO A 215 -19.12 -35.06 10.83
CA PRO A 215 -19.85 -34.35 11.88
C PRO A 215 -19.19 -33.02 12.30
N ARG A 216 -20.01 -32.04 12.67
CA ARG A 216 -19.61 -30.77 13.30
C ARG A 216 -19.30 -30.96 14.79
N ARG A 217 -18.34 -30.19 15.31
CA ARG A 217 -17.96 -30.15 16.74
C ARG A 217 -18.99 -29.35 17.58
N PRO A 218 -19.13 -29.62 18.89
CA PRO A 218 -20.09 -28.93 19.75
C PRO A 218 -19.56 -27.57 20.26
N GLU A 219 -20.44 -26.57 20.30
CA GLU A 219 -20.23 -25.26 20.91
C GLU A 219 -20.71 -25.27 22.38
N VAL A 220 -20.04 -24.50 23.24
CA VAL A 220 -20.37 -24.32 24.68
C VAL A 220 -20.93 -22.91 24.86
N PRO A 221 -22.10 -22.71 25.50
CA PRO A 221 -22.72 -21.39 25.58
C PRO A 221 -22.07 -20.53 26.69
N VAL A 222 -21.60 -19.33 26.35
CA VAL A 222 -21.17 -18.30 27.31
C VAL A 222 -22.18 -17.15 27.29
N GLY A 223 -22.80 -16.87 28.44
CA GLY A 223 -23.88 -15.89 28.58
C GLY A 223 -23.45 -14.44 28.31
N ARG A 224 -24.34 -13.69 27.64
CA ARG A 224 -24.26 -12.26 27.27
C ARG A 224 -24.35 -11.31 28.48
N GLY A 225 -23.35 -11.37 29.36
CA GLY A 225 -23.28 -10.57 30.60
C GLY A 225 -22.87 -9.08 30.42
N PRO A 226 -22.61 -8.36 31.54
CA PRO A 226 -22.30 -6.91 31.62
C PRO A 226 -21.12 -6.40 30.78
N LEU A 227 -20.37 -7.31 30.16
CA LEU A 227 -19.26 -7.04 29.24
C LEU A 227 -19.69 -6.30 27.97
N LEU A 228 -20.91 -6.52 27.47
CA LEU A 228 -21.41 -5.82 26.28
C LEU A 228 -21.63 -4.32 26.57
N TRP A 229 -22.23 -3.99 27.72
CA TRP A 229 -22.45 -2.61 28.15
C TRP A 229 -21.15 -1.89 28.49
N ALA A 230 -20.17 -2.62 29.03
CA ALA A 230 -18.81 -2.09 29.24
C ALA A 230 -18.13 -1.73 27.90
N GLY A 231 -18.30 -2.54 26.84
CA GLY A 231 -17.76 -2.27 25.51
C GLY A 231 -18.37 -1.05 24.82
N ILE A 232 -19.69 -0.88 24.90
CA ILE A 232 -20.40 0.31 24.39
C ILE A 232 -19.93 1.58 25.13
N GLY A 233 -19.81 1.51 26.46
CA GLY A 233 -19.34 2.64 27.27
C GLY A 233 -17.89 3.04 26.96
N ALA A 234 -16.99 2.07 26.79
CA ALA A 234 -15.60 2.33 26.41
C ALA A 234 -15.48 2.98 25.03
N THR A 235 -16.24 2.50 24.05
CA THR A 235 -16.22 3.04 22.67
C THR A 235 -16.69 4.50 22.63
N ALA A 236 -17.76 4.84 23.35
CA ALA A 236 -18.26 6.21 23.43
C ALA A 236 -17.25 7.15 24.11
N LEU A 237 -16.56 6.69 25.16
CA LEU A 237 -15.54 7.47 25.86
C LEU A 237 -14.36 7.82 24.94
N PHE A 238 -13.79 6.84 24.24
CA PHE A 238 -12.65 7.09 23.35
C PHE A 238 -13.02 7.95 22.13
N ALA A 239 -14.20 7.74 21.53
CA ALA A 239 -14.68 8.59 20.44
C ALA A 239 -14.83 10.05 20.89
N SER A 240 -15.37 10.29 22.09
CA SER A 240 -15.49 11.64 22.64
C SER A 240 -14.13 12.31 22.93
N ALA A 241 -13.14 11.54 23.42
CA ALA A 241 -11.78 12.04 23.63
C ALA A 241 -11.08 12.42 22.31
N ALA A 242 -11.26 11.62 21.25
CA ALA A 242 -10.71 11.90 19.92
C ALA A 242 -11.31 13.18 19.31
N ILE A 243 -12.62 13.41 19.47
CA ILE A 243 -13.29 14.63 19.00
C ILE A 243 -12.74 15.88 19.71
N VAL A 244 -12.56 15.82 21.04
CA VAL A 244 -12.02 16.94 21.81
C VAL A 244 -10.56 17.21 21.45
N ALA A 245 -9.73 16.17 21.32
CA ALA A 245 -8.33 16.31 20.93
C ALA A 245 -8.18 16.87 19.50
N GLY A 246 -8.97 16.37 18.54
CA GLY A 246 -9.02 16.86 17.17
C GLY A 246 -9.47 18.32 17.08
N PHE A 247 -10.48 18.72 17.85
CA PHE A 247 -10.94 20.11 17.92
C PHE A 247 -9.85 21.04 18.47
N VAL A 248 -9.13 20.63 19.51
CA VAL A 248 -8.02 21.40 20.10
C VAL A 248 -6.80 21.47 19.16
N ALA A 249 -6.57 20.44 18.34
CA ALA A 249 -5.53 20.47 17.31
C ALA A 249 -5.88 21.45 16.19
N LEU A 250 -7.12 21.41 15.70
CA LEU A 250 -7.62 22.32 14.66
C LEU A 250 -7.67 23.78 15.12
N SER A 251 -8.07 24.05 16.37
CA SER A 251 -8.13 25.40 16.91
C SER A 251 -6.76 26.06 17.12
N ARG A 252 -5.66 25.30 17.02
CA ARG A 252 -4.29 25.83 17.10
C ARG A 252 -3.67 26.13 15.74
N GLN A 253 -4.36 25.79 14.64
CA GLN A 253 -3.87 26.04 13.29
C GLN A 253 -3.76 27.54 12.96
N ASP A 254 -4.60 28.37 13.57
CA ASP A 254 -4.53 29.83 13.46
C ASP A 254 -3.26 30.39 14.13
N ASP A 255 -2.84 29.82 15.27
CA ASP A 255 -1.60 30.21 15.99
C ASP A 255 -0.31 29.84 15.23
N TYR A 256 -0.36 28.85 14.32
CA TYR A 256 0.78 28.46 13.48
C TYR A 256 0.98 29.38 12.27
N SER A 257 -0.07 30.11 11.89
CA SER A 257 -0.14 30.91 10.67
C SER A 257 0.12 32.40 10.91
N ASP A 258 0.18 32.82 12.17
CA ASP A 258 0.33 34.22 12.57
C ASP A 258 1.81 34.68 12.46
N PRO A 259 2.13 35.66 11.59
CA PRO A 259 3.50 36.16 11.44
C PRO A 259 4.02 36.90 12.69
N ASP A 260 3.15 37.39 13.58
CA ASP A 260 3.50 38.22 14.74
C ASP A 260 3.75 37.41 16.03
N THR A 261 3.71 36.06 15.97
CA THR A 261 3.88 35.21 17.16
C THR A 261 5.27 35.39 17.79
N SER A 262 5.33 35.61 19.11
CA SER A 262 6.59 35.82 19.84
C SER A 262 7.50 34.58 19.82
N LEU A 263 8.83 34.79 19.83
CA LEU A 263 9.83 33.70 19.79
C LEU A 263 9.71 32.72 20.98
N ALA A 264 9.30 33.21 22.15
CA ALA A 264 9.06 32.36 23.32
C ALA A 264 7.84 31.44 23.10
N ARG A 265 6.77 31.96 22.50
CA ARG A 265 5.57 31.19 22.15
C ARG A 265 5.83 30.19 21.03
N ARG A 266 6.66 30.55 20.03
CA ARG A 266 7.10 29.61 18.98
C ARG A 266 7.90 28.42 19.54
N ARG A 267 8.72 28.63 20.58
CA ARG A 267 9.45 27.54 21.25
C ARG A 267 8.52 26.59 22.01
N GLU A 268 7.52 27.14 22.68
CA GLU A 268 6.49 26.36 23.40
C GLU A 268 5.60 25.55 22.43
N LEU A 269 5.27 26.11 21.26
CA LEU A 269 4.56 25.42 20.19
C LEU A 269 5.40 24.30 19.56
N TRP A 270 6.72 24.48 19.45
CA TRP A 270 7.65 23.45 18.96
C TRP A 270 7.80 22.26 19.93
N SER A 271 7.85 22.50 21.25
CA SER A 271 7.90 21.39 22.22
C SER A 271 6.56 20.65 22.34
N SER A 272 5.44 21.32 22.02
CA SER A 272 4.09 20.75 22.11
C SER A 272 3.62 20.08 20.81
N ARG A 273 4.36 20.27 19.71
CA ARG A 273 4.01 19.80 18.35
C ARG A 273 3.83 18.28 18.24
N ASN A 274 4.53 17.50 19.08
CA ASN A 274 4.51 16.04 18.98
C ASN A 274 3.49 15.38 19.92
N THR A 275 2.96 16.08 20.93
CA THR A 275 2.13 15.42 21.94
C THR A 275 0.68 15.25 21.49
N TRP A 276 0.11 16.25 20.83
CA TRP A 276 -1.32 16.26 20.49
C TRP A 276 -1.71 15.40 19.29
N PRO A 277 -0.91 15.32 18.20
CA PRO A 277 -1.16 14.38 17.10
C PRO A 277 -1.11 12.92 17.59
N ILE A 278 -0.09 12.56 18.38
CA ILE A 278 0.06 11.20 18.94
C ILE A 278 -1.14 10.83 19.84
N VAL A 279 -1.61 11.75 20.67
CA VAL A 279 -2.79 11.50 21.53
C VAL A 279 -4.06 11.29 20.70
N THR A 280 -4.18 11.97 19.55
CA THR A 280 -5.33 11.84 18.65
C THR A 280 -5.30 10.49 17.93
N ASP A 281 -4.14 10.10 17.40
CA ASP A 281 -3.98 8.82 16.68
C ASP A 281 -4.20 7.62 17.63
N VAL A 282 -3.60 7.65 18.83
CA VAL A 282 -3.79 6.60 19.85
C VAL A 282 -5.26 6.49 20.28
N ALA A 283 -5.98 7.62 20.36
CA ALA A 283 -7.40 7.62 20.72
C ALA A 283 -8.28 7.04 19.60
N ILE A 284 -7.97 7.30 18.33
CA ILE A 284 -8.66 6.73 17.17
C ILE A 284 -8.43 5.22 17.12
N ASP A 285 -7.19 4.77 17.26
CA ASP A 285 -6.85 3.34 17.26
C ASP A 285 -7.55 2.59 18.41
N ALA A 286 -7.56 3.18 19.61
CA ALA A 286 -8.25 2.61 20.76
C ALA A 286 -9.77 2.51 20.54
N ALA A 287 -10.38 3.50 19.88
CA ALA A 287 -11.81 3.48 19.55
C ALA A 287 -12.15 2.39 18.52
N ILE A 288 -11.31 2.19 17.50
CA ILE A 288 -11.49 1.14 16.49
C ILE A 288 -11.39 -0.23 17.14
N VAL A 289 -10.36 -0.47 17.95
CA VAL A 289 -10.18 -1.76 18.65
C VAL A 289 -11.36 -2.06 19.58
N ALA A 290 -11.82 -1.08 20.38
CA ALA A 290 -12.97 -1.26 21.27
C ALA A 290 -14.28 -1.53 20.50
N GLY A 291 -14.49 -0.83 19.37
CA GLY A 291 -15.65 -1.03 18.50
C GLY A 291 -15.66 -2.41 17.84
N LEU A 292 -14.52 -2.86 17.30
CA LEU A 292 -14.38 -4.20 16.71
C LEU A 292 -14.58 -5.31 17.75
N LEU A 293 -14.05 -5.14 18.96
CA LEU A 293 -14.21 -6.12 20.04
C LEU A 293 -15.69 -6.23 20.47
N THR A 294 -16.39 -5.10 20.54
CA THR A 294 -17.81 -5.05 20.88
C THR A 294 -18.69 -5.65 19.78
N ALA A 295 -18.37 -5.38 18.51
CA ALA A 295 -19.04 -5.98 17.36
C ALA A 295 -18.81 -7.51 17.29
N ALA A 296 -17.58 -7.97 17.57
CA ALA A 296 -17.27 -9.38 17.66
C ALA A 296 -18.07 -10.06 18.78
N LEU A 297 -18.14 -9.46 19.96
CA LEU A 297 -18.98 -9.96 21.05
C LEU A 297 -20.47 -10.02 20.66
N TRP A 298 -20.97 -9.08 19.87
CA TRP A 298 -22.36 -9.08 19.41
C TRP A 298 -22.65 -10.16 18.37
N VAL A 299 -21.78 -10.32 17.37
CA VAL A 299 -21.94 -11.32 16.28
C VAL A 299 -21.77 -12.75 16.79
N PHE A 300 -20.77 -12.97 17.64
CA PHE A 300 -20.40 -14.32 18.07
C PHE A 300 -21.08 -14.77 19.35
N ALA A 301 -21.54 -13.86 20.22
CA ALA A 301 -22.42 -14.26 21.33
C ALA A 301 -23.88 -14.43 20.91
N GLY A 302 -24.25 -14.06 19.66
CA GLY A 302 -25.62 -13.94 19.14
C GLY A 302 -26.35 -15.22 18.72
N ARG A 303 -25.67 -16.37 18.60
CA ARG A 303 -26.28 -17.62 18.11
C ARG A 303 -26.35 -18.65 19.24
N ASP A 304 -27.51 -18.75 19.87
CA ASP A 304 -27.98 -19.93 20.60
C ASP A 304 -29.50 -19.80 20.73
N ASP A 305 -30.24 -20.52 19.90
CA ASP A 305 -31.69 -20.66 20.04
C ASP A 305 -32.06 -22.14 19.86
N GLU A 306 -31.65 -22.97 20.83
CA GLU A 306 -32.31 -24.25 21.09
C GLU A 306 -32.49 -24.43 22.60
N ARG A 307 -33.76 -24.50 23.04
CA ARG A 307 -34.12 -24.79 24.43
C ARG A 307 -33.71 -26.23 24.76
N PRO A 308 -33.20 -26.52 25.97
CA PRO A 308 -32.81 -27.89 26.33
C PRO A 308 -34.02 -28.82 26.39
N PRO A 309 -33.85 -30.13 26.10
CA PRO A 309 -34.94 -31.09 26.16
C PRO A 309 -35.43 -31.23 27.60
N SER A 310 -36.73 -31.01 27.82
CA SER A 310 -37.35 -31.25 29.12
C SER A 310 -37.68 -32.74 29.26
N ALA A 311 -37.01 -33.42 30.18
CA ALA A 311 -37.44 -34.74 30.64
C ALA A 311 -38.57 -34.56 31.67
N ARG A 312 -39.71 -35.23 31.47
CA ARG A 312 -40.80 -35.28 32.46
C ARG A 312 -40.84 -36.70 33.01
N LEU A 313 -40.64 -36.84 34.33
CA LEU A 313 -40.77 -38.10 35.06
C LEU A 313 -42.24 -38.27 35.47
N GLU A 314 -42.87 -39.36 35.02
CA GLU A 314 -44.20 -39.77 35.51
C GLU A 314 -44.05 -41.00 36.40
N LEU A 315 -44.61 -40.92 37.61
CA LEU A 315 -44.61 -41.98 38.61
C LEU A 315 -45.94 -42.73 38.54
N GLY A 316 -45.92 -43.97 38.07
CA GLY A 316 -47.06 -44.90 38.13
C GLY A 316 -46.91 -45.89 39.28
N GLU A 317 -48.03 -46.43 39.77
CA GLU A 317 -48.11 -47.31 40.96
C GLU A 317 -47.37 -48.67 40.82
N GLY A 318 -46.63 -48.90 39.73
CA GLY A 318 -45.81 -50.09 39.51
C GLY A 318 -44.32 -49.84 39.22
N GLY A 319 -43.84 -48.59 39.25
CA GLY A 319 -42.42 -48.26 39.02
C GLY A 319 -42.18 -46.99 38.20
N VAL A 320 -40.91 -46.55 38.13
CA VAL A 320 -40.49 -45.32 37.41
C VAL A 320 -40.27 -45.65 35.94
N ALA A 321 -41.06 -45.05 35.03
CA ALA A 321 -40.81 -45.08 33.60
C ALA A 321 -40.27 -43.72 33.15
N CYS A 322 -39.13 -43.71 32.44
CA CYS A 322 -38.52 -42.50 31.90
C CYS A 322 -38.70 -42.52 30.38
N GLU A 323 -39.59 -41.69 29.85
CA GLU A 323 -39.82 -41.59 28.40
C GLU A 323 -39.18 -40.30 27.86
N LEU A 324 -38.09 -40.45 27.10
CA LEU A 324 -37.42 -39.34 26.42
C LEU A 324 -38.11 -39.08 25.09
N ARG A 325 -39.00 -38.09 25.05
CA ARG A 325 -39.62 -37.62 23.82
C ARG A 325 -38.72 -36.61 23.11
N TRP A 326 -38.23 -36.99 21.94
CA TRP A 326 -37.63 -36.07 20.98
C TRP A 326 -38.73 -35.60 20.03
N GLN A 327 -39.03 -34.30 20.00
CA GLN A 327 -39.79 -33.72 18.90
C GLN A 327 -38.80 -33.48 17.75
N LEU A 328 -38.98 -34.23 16.65
CA LEU A 328 -38.31 -33.97 15.37
C LEU A 328 -38.95 -32.76 14.68
#